data_AF-A0A929ZA21-F1
#
_entry.id   AF-A0A929ZA21-F1
#
_cell.length_a   1.000
_cell.length_b   1.000
_cell.length_c   1.000
_cell.angle_alpha   90.00
_cell.angle_beta   90.00
_cell.angle_gamma   90.00
#
_symmetry.space_group_name_H-M   'P 1'
#
loop_
_entity.id
_entity.type
_entity.pdbx_description
1 polymer ?
#
loop_
_entity_poly.entity_id
_entity_poly.type
_entity_poly.pdbx_seq_one_letter_code
_entity_poly.pdbx_strand_id
1 'polypeptide(L)' 'MLKIQGFTVNPIQENTYIVSDSTGEAALIDCGALF' A
#
# COMPACT_ATOMS: atom_id res chain seq x y z
N MET A 1 -16.32 -3.67 -3.20
CA MET A 1 -16.02 -2.26 -3.60
C MET A 1 -14.53 -2.05 -3.42
N LEU A 2 -13.80 -1.62 -4.44
CA LEU A 2 -12.35 -1.43 -4.37
C LEU A 2 -12.01 -0.12 -3.64
N LYS A 3 -11.11 -0.19 -2.65
CA LYS A 3 -10.56 0.98 -1.97
C LYS A 3 -9.04 1.01 -2.16
N ILE A 4 -8.51 2.18 -2.49
CA ILE A 4 -7.08 2.41 -2.67
C ILE A 4 -6.65 3.53 -1.74
N GLN A 5 -5.62 3.29 -0.93
CA GLN A 5 -5.00 4.28 -0.07
C GLN A 5 -3.50 4.33 -0.38
N GLY A 6 -3.02 5.49 -0.83
CA GLY A 6 -1.61 5.74 -1.08
C GLY A 6 -0.94 6.50 0.06
N PHE A 7 0.31 6.19 0.35
CA PHE A 7 1.17 6.96 1.24
C PHE A 7 2.63 6.81 0.81
N THR A 8 3.45 7.81 1.11
CA THR A 8 4.89 7.75 0.83
C THR A 8 5.64 7.17 2.01
N VAL A 9 6.43 6.12 1.79
CA VAL A 9 7.30 5.53 2.81
C VAL A 9 8.60 6.31 2.88
N ASN A 10 8.87 6.94 4.02
CA ASN A 10 10.17 7.53 4.32
C ASN A 10 11.08 6.47 4.98
N PRO A 11 12.41 6.47 4.72
CA PRO A 11 13.20 7.49 4.03
C PRO A 11 13.32 7.33 2.50
N ILE A 12 12.81 6.23 1.93
CA ILE A 12 13.04 5.85 0.51
C ILE A 12 12.25 6.75 -0.47
N GLN A 13 11.23 7.45 0.04
CA GLN A 13 10.31 8.26 -0.77
C GLN A 13 9.55 7.46 -1.84
N GLU A 14 9.36 6.16 -1.61
CA GLU A 14 8.55 5.28 -2.46
C GLU A 14 7.06 5.46 -2.18
N ASN A 15 6.26 5.40 -3.24
CA ASN A 15 4.81 5.39 -3.11
C ASN A 15 4.33 3.98 -2.79
N THR A 16 3.74 3.80 -1.62
CA THR A 16 3.15 2.52 -1.20
C THR A 16 1.64 2.62 -1.23
N TYR A 17 0.98 1.53 -1.64
CA TYR A 17 -0.47 1.46 -1.73
C TYR A 17 -1.02 0.30 -0.92
N ILE A 18 -2.12 0.56 -0.22
CA ILE A 18 -3.01 -0.48 0.29
C ILE A 18 -4.20 -0.55 -0.64
N VAL A 19 -4.44 -1.73 -1.19
CA VAL A 19 -5.62 -2.05 -2.00
C VAL A 19 -6.45 -3.03 -1.21
N SER A 20 -7.71 -2.71 -0.93
CA SER A 20 -8.61 -3.58 -0.19
C SER A 20 -10.00 -3.62 -0.81
N ASP A 21 -10.78 -4.63 -0.46
CA ASP A 21 -12.17 -4.73 -0.87
C ASP A 21 -13.16 -4.82 0.31
N SER A 22 -14.43 -5.06 0.02
CA SER A 22 -15.51 -5.12 1.01
C SER A 22 -15.55 -6.42 1.82
N THR A 23 -14.76 -7.43 1.43
CA THR A 23 -14.64 -8.70 2.18
C THR A 23 -13.68 -8.56 3.36
N GLY A 24 -12.87 -7.50 3.38
CA GLY A 24 -11.82 -7.27 4.37
C GLY A 24 -10.45 -7.76 3.95
N GLU A 25 -10.33 -8.41 2.77
CA GLU A 25 -9.03 -8.77 2.21
C GLU A 25 -8.31 -7.53 1.64
N ALA A 26 -6.97 -7.56 1.73
CA ALA A 26 -6.12 -6.46 1.31
C ALA A 26 -4.76 -6.94 0.79
N ALA A 27 -4.19 -6.16 -0.13
CA ALA A 27 -2.83 -6.30 -0.62
C ALA A 27 -2.05 -4.99 -0.42
N LEU A 28 -0.76 -5.13 -0.10
CA LEU A 28 0.21 -4.05 -0.12
C LEU A 28 0.96 -4.10 -1.45
N ILE A 29 1.11 -2.94 -2.09
CA ILE A 29 1.83 -2.80 -3.36
C ILE A 29 2.97 -1.81 -3.15
N ASP A 30 4.16 -2.17 -3.64
CA ASP A 30 5.37 -1.35 -3.58
C ASP A 30 5.68 -0.91 -2.14
N CYS A 31 5.61 -1.87 -1.21
CA CYS A 31 6.01 -1.61 0.17
C CYS A 31 7.53 -1.52 0.20
N GLY A 32 8.05 -0.32 0.50
CA GLY A 32 9.49 -0.09 0.60
C GLY A 32 10.11 -1.06 1.60
N ALA A 33 10.64 -2.16 1.10
CA ALA A 33 11.31 -3.20 1.86
C ALA A 33 12.80 -2.89 1.79
N LEU A 34 13.29 -2.17 2.80
CA LEU A 34 14.72 -2.03 3.01
C LEU A 34 15.26 -3.41 3.46
N PHE A 35 16.24 -3.93 2.72
CA PHE A 35 16.95 -5.18 3.04
C PHE A 35 17.87 -5.04 4.26
#